data_AF-A0A800EY25-F1
#
_entry.id   AF-A0A800EY25-F1
#
_cell.length_a   1.000
_cell.length_b   1.000
_cell.length_c   1.000
_cell.angle_alpha   90.00
_cell.angle_beta   90.00
_cell.angle_gamma   90.00
#
_symmetry.space_group_name_H-M   'P 1'
#
loop_
_entity.id
_entity.type
_entity.pdbx_description
1 polymer ?
#
loop_
_entity_poly.entity_id
_entity_poly.type
_entity_poly.pdbx_seq_one_letter_code
_entity_poly.pdbx_strand_id
1 'polypeptide(L)'
;TPDDWDGSRHDAELGFPGQLPATRGIYPSMHRGRPWSQRQLIGFATPGEYNKRLRGMIDAGVSAISLIPCNSVYRGFDIDEVDIELLGTCGVTVNTIEDMAKCLDGIPLDSISIGLNDPSPFTLLAFVAALARRQGVPWSRITGTSNQSDYISHFVANHQSWRGPPLGKPHC
;
A
#
# COMPACT_ATOMS: atom_id res chain seq x y z
N THR A 1 -10.02 -39.50 1.69
CA THR A 1 -10.03 -40.36 0.49
C THR A 1 -11.00 -39.77 -0.52
N PRO A 2 -11.19 -40.36 -1.72
CA PRO A 2 -12.33 -39.98 -2.57
C PRO A 2 -13.69 -40.05 -1.84
N ASP A 3 -13.78 -40.77 -0.72
CA ASP A 3 -14.99 -40.83 0.11
C ASP A 3 -15.24 -39.54 0.95
N ASP A 4 -14.23 -38.68 1.12
CA ASP A 4 -14.35 -37.40 1.85
C ASP A 4 -14.81 -36.24 0.96
N TRP A 5 -14.86 -36.45 -0.37
CA TRP A 5 -15.23 -35.40 -1.34
C TRP A 5 -16.31 -35.90 -2.30
N ASP A 6 -17.44 -35.20 -2.30
CA ASP A 6 -18.48 -35.40 -3.31
C ASP A 6 -18.10 -34.68 -4.61
N GLY A 7 -17.63 -35.45 -5.59
CA GLY A 7 -17.24 -34.98 -6.91
C GLY A 7 -18.33 -34.23 -7.67
N SER A 8 -19.61 -34.45 -7.36
CA SER A 8 -20.73 -33.74 -8.00
C SER A 8 -20.74 -32.24 -7.69
N ARG A 9 -20.07 -31.83 -6.60
CA ARG A 9 -19.94 -30.42 -6.17
C ARG A 9 -18.82 -29.67 -6.88
N HIS A 10 -18.03 -30.33 -7.72
CA HIS A 10 -16.84 -29.74 -8.35
C HIS A 10 -17.15 -28.42 -9.05
N ASP A 11 -18.12 -28.40 -9.97
CA ASP A 11 -18.38 -27.21 -10.79
C ASP A 11 -18.99 -26.06 -9.98
N ALA A 12 -19.75 -26.38 -8.93
CA ALA A 12 -20.37 -25.38 -8.06
C ALA A 12 -19.39 -24.76 -7.04
N GLU A 13 -18.44 -25.53 -6.51
CA GLU A 13 -17.59 -25.10 -5.39
C GLU A 13 -16.13 -24.88 -5.76
N LEU A 14 -15.60 -25.63 -6.72
CA LEU A 14 -14.20 -25.53 -7.15
C LEU A 14 -14.09 -24.80 -8.48
N GLY A 15 -14.89 -25.22 -9.48
CA GLY A 15 -14.87 -24.71 -10.83
C GLY A 15 -13.49 -24.76 -11.49
N PHE A 16 -13.31 -23.89 -12.50
CA PHE A 16 -12.02 -23.66 -13.14
C PHE A 16 -11.45 -22.29 -12.72
N PRO A 17 -10.11 -22.12 -12.72
CA PRO A 17 -9.51 -20.80 -12.47
C PRO A 17 -10.05 -19.76 -13.46
N GLY A 18 -10.30 -18.54 -12.97
CA GLY A 18 -10.89 -17.45 -13.76
C GLY A 18 -12.40 -17.53 -13.95
N GLN A 19 -13.07 -18.49 -13.32
CA GLN A 19 -14.54 -18.59 -13.29
C GLN A 19 -15.02 -18.49 -11.84
N LEU A 20 -16.25 -18.01 -11.62
CA LEU A 20 -16.87 -18.09 -10.29
C LEU A 20 -17.01 -19.58 -9.88
N PRO A 21 -16.85 -19.92 -8.60
CA PRO A 21 -16.64 -19.04 -7.43
C PRO A 21 -15.18 -18.57 -7.22
N ALA A 22 -14.29 -18.79 -8.19
CA ALA A 22 -12.88 -18.40 -8.17
C ALA A 22 -12.04 -19.07 -7.07
N THR A 23 -12.52 -20.18 -6.51
CA THR A 23 -11.81 -21.00 -5.50
C THR A 23 -10.41 -21.40 -5.96
N ARG A 24 -10.23 -21.63 -7.27
CA ARG A 24 -8.94 -22.01 -7.87
C ARG A 24 -8.13 -20.82 -8.42
N GLY A 25 -8.57 -19.59 -8.16
CA GLY A 25 -7.92 -18.35 -8.55
C GLY A 25 -8.74 -17.49 -9.51
N ILE A 26 -8.51 -16.17 -9.45
CA ILE A 26 -9.26 -15.16 -10.22
C ILE A 26 -8.82 -15.03 -11.69
N TYR A 27 -7.68 -15.60 -12.06
CA TYR A 27 -7.15 -15.55 -13.43
C TYR A 27 -7.08 -16.94 -14.04
N PRO A 28 -7.49 -17.16 -15.30
CA PRO A 28 -7.48 -18.49 -15.93
C PRO A 28 -6.09 -19.17 -15.96
N SER A 29 -5.03 -18.38 -16.15
CA SER A 29 -3.66 -18.87 -16.26
C SER A 29 -2.82 -18.72 -14.99
N MET A 30 -3.32 -17.99 -13.98
CA MET A 30 -2.62 -17.68 -12.72
C MET A 30 -1.11 -17.40 -12.94
N HIS A 31 -0.25 -18.08 -12.18
CA HIS A 31 1.20 -17.89 -12.19
C HIS A 31 1.89 -18.46 -13.43
N ARG A 32 1.20 -19.27 -14.25
CA ARG A 32 1.72 -19.71 -15.56
C ARG A 32 1.66 -18.57 -16.58
N GLY A 33 0.72 -17.64 -16.42
CA GLY A 33 0.61 -16.43 -17.24
C GLY A 33 1.47 -15.28 -16.70
N ARG A 34 1.31 -14.95 -15.40
CA ARG A 34 2.10 -13.91 -14.72
C ARG A 34 2.37 -14.31 -13.27
N PRO A 35 3.62 -14.31 -12.80
CA PRO A 35 3.91 -14.53 -11.38
C PRO A 35 3.26 -13.43 -10.53
N TRP A 36 3.09 -13.70 -9.24
CA TRP A 36 2.64 -12.66 -8.31
C TRP A 36 3.67 -11.51 -8.28
N SER A 37 3.19 -10.29 -8.07
CA SER A 37 4.08 -9.14 -7.92
C SER A 37 4.89 -9.27 -6.64
N GLN A 38 6.21 -9.25 -6.74
CA GLN A 38 7.10 -9.18 -5.58
C GLN A 38 7.13 -7.74 -5.06
N ARG A 39 6.24 -7.43 -4.13
CA ARG A 39 6.09 -6.08 -3.57
C ARG A 39 6.77 -6.01 -2.21
N GLN A 40 7.90 -5.32 -2.13
CA GLN A 40 8.63 -5.17 -0.87
C GLN A 40 8.06 -4.04 -0.04
N LEU A 41 7.98 -4.28 1.28
CA LEU A 41 7.66 -3.29 2.27
C LEU A 41 8.91 -2.47 2.57
N ILE A 42 8.83 -1.16 2.31
CA ILE A 42 9.94 -0.24 2.44
C ILE A 42 9.43 0.94 3.27
N GLY A 43 10.09 1.19 4.39
CA GLY A 43 9.89 2.37 5.19
C GLY A 43 11.00 2.43 6.22
N PHE A 44 11.82 3.47 6.12
CA PHE A 44 12.91 3.73 7.07
C PHE A 44 13.49 5.11 6.76
N ALA A 45 13.81 5.85 7.82
CA ALA A 45 14.57 7.09 7.79
C ALA A 45 13.96 8.22 6.95
N THR A 46 14.81 9.13 6.46
CA THR A 46 14.38 10.32 5.71
C THR A 46 13.99 10.00 4.26
N PRO A 47 13.23 10.88 3.58
CA PRO A 47 12.85 10.69 2.18
C PRO A 47 14.01 10.37 1.22
N GLY A 48 15.18 11.01 1.41
CA GLY A 48 16.35 10.79 0.57
C GLY A 48 17.01 9.43 0.79
N GLU A 49 17.10 8.99 2.06
CA GLU A 49 17.62 7.67 2.41
C GLU A 49 16.69 6.55 1.95
N TYR A 50 15.38 6.77 2.10
CA TYR A 50 14.34 5.92 1.54
C TYR A 50 14.53 5.76 0.03
N ASN A 51 14.67 6.86 -0.72
CA ASN A 51 14.86 6.82 -2.17
C ASN A 51 16.12 6.05 -2.57
N LYS A 52 17.24 6.30 -1.89
CA LYS A 52 18.49 5.58 -2.13
C LYS A 52 18.31 4.06 -1.97
N ARG A 53 17.63 3.64 -0.89
CA ARG A 53 17.31 2.22 -0.65
C ARG A 53 16.36 1.67 -1.70
N LEU A 54 15.31 2.43 -2.04
CA LEU A 54 14.32 2.05 -3.04
C LEU A 54 14.97 1.79 -4.40
N ARG A 55 15.85 2.70 -4.87
CA ARG A 55 16.57 2.52 -6.13
C ARG A 55 17.43 1.26 -6.12
N GLY A 56 18.17 1.02 -5.03
CA GLY A 56 18.95 -0.22 -4.88
C GLY A 56 18.08 -1.50 -4.90
N MET A 57 16.85 -1.44 -4.38
CA MET A 57 15.91 -2.56 -4.45
C MET A 57 15.35 -2.78 -5.86
N ILE A 58 15.07 -1.70 -6.60
CA ILE A 58 14.64 -1.78 -8.00
C ILE A 58 15.77 -2.37 -8.85
N ASP A 59 17.02 -1.94 -8.64
CA ASP A 59 18.20 -2.48 -9.31
C ASP A 59 18.40 -3.98 -8.98
N ALA A 60 18.00 -4.41 -7.78
CA ALA A 60 17.98 -5.81 -7.37
C ALA A 60 16.77 -6.62 -7.90
N GLY A 61 15.89 -6.02 -8.69
CA GLY A 61 14.78 -6.70 -9.37
C GLY A 61 13.40 -6.58 -8.71
N VAL A 62 13.23 -5.69 -7.73
CA VAL A 62 11.90 -5.42 -7.15
C VAL A 62 10.98 -4.79 -8.20
N SER A 63 9.85 -5.46 -8.47
CA SER A 63 8.91 -5.07 -9.53
C SER A 63 7.75 -4.19 -9.05
N ALA A 64 7.59 -4.01 -7.75
CA ALA A 64 6.53 -3.21 -7.13
C ALA A 64 6.95 -2.76 -5.73
N ILE A 65 6.47 -1.61 -5.28
CA ILE A 65 6.91 -1.00 -4.02
C ILE A 65 5.76 -0.84 -3.05
N SER A 66 6.00 -1.00 -1.75
CA SER A 66 5.02 -0.71 -0.70
C SER A 66 5.66 0.27 0.27
N LEU A 67 5.29 1.55 0.15
CA LEU A 67 5.76 2.63 1.01
C LEU A 67 5.05 2.52 2.36
N ILE A 68 5.83 2.48 3.44
CA ILE A 68 5.36 2.53 4.81
C ILE A 68 5.71 3.90 5.38
N PRO A 69 4.71 4.74 5.70
CA PRO A 69 4.97 6.04 6.27
C PRO A 69 5.38 5.95 7.74
N CYS A 70 5.92 7.02 8.30
CA CYS A 70 6.28 7.10 9.72
C CYS A 70 5.03 6.99 10.61
N ASN A 71 5.21 6.54 11.84
CA ASN A 71 4.15 6.47 12.86
C ASN A 71 3.46 7.83 13.11
N SER A 72 4.15 8.96 12.88
CA SER A 72 3.54 10.30 12.92
C SER A 72 2.40 10.43 11.90
N VAL A 73 2.67 10.07 10.64
CA VAL A 73 1.68 10.03 9.55
C VAL A 73 0.57 9.04 9.88
N TYR A 74 0.90 7.88 10.46
CA TYR A 74 -0.12 6.92 10.86
C TYR A 74 -1.14 7.57 11.80
N ARG A 75 -0.64 8.35 12.76
CA ARG A 75 -1.45 9.07 13.74
C ARG A 75 -2.01 10.39 13.23
N GLY A 76 -1.64 10.84 12.03
CA GLY A 76 -2.03 12.12 11.44
C GLY A 76 -1.35 13.35 12.06
N PHE A 77 -0.17 13.19 12.66
CA PHE A 77 0.65 14.28 13.19
C PHE A 77 1.72 14.67 12.19
N ASP A 78 1.97 15.97 12.11
CA ASP A 78 3.16 16.47 11.45
C ASP A 78 4.41 16.15 12.29
N ILE A 79 5.57 16.15 11.64
CA ILE A 79 6.83 15.72 12.28
C ILE A 79 7.29 16.64 13.41
N ASP A 80 6.85 17.89 13.45
CA ASP A 80 7.14 18.85 14.51
C ASP A 80 6.24 18.69 15.75
N GLU A 81 5.21 17.84 15.66
CA GLU A 81 4.33 17.48 16.77
C GLU A 81 4.76 16.18 17.49
N VAL A 82 5.88 15.57 17.08
CA VAL A 82 6.33 14.26 17.56
C VAL A 82 7.82 14.31 17.94
N ASP A 83 8.19 13.59 18.99
CA ASP A 83 9.59 13.46 19.43
C ASP A 83 10.50 12.94 18.31
N ILE A 84 11.65 13.58 18.14
CA ILE A 84 12.59 13.31 17.04
C ILE A 84 13.11 11.86 17.06
N GLU A 85 13.21 11.26 18.24
CA GLU A 85 13.65 9.88 18.45
C GLU A 85 12.69 8.84 17.86
N LEU A 86 11.42 9.20 17.67
CA LEU A 86 10.42 8.33 17.07
C LEU A 86 10.38 8.44 15.55
N LEU A 87 10.89 9.53 14.99
CA LEU A 87 10.83 9.81 13.57
C LEU A 87 11.75 8.88 12.76
N GLY A 88 11.24 8.32 11.67
CA GLY A 88 12.03 7.49 10.75
C GLY A 88 12.31 6.06 11.24
N THR A 89 11.88 5.70 12.45
CA THR A 89 12.18 4.39 13.08
C THR A 89 11.36 3.24 12.49
N CYS A 90 10.06 3.46 12.29
CA CYS A 90 9.10 2.46 11.82
C CYS A 90 8.57 2.72 10.40
N GLY A 91 9.13 3.70 9.68
CA GLY A 91 8.67 4.12 8.36
C GLY A 91 9.36 5.38 7.86
N VAL A 92 9.07 5.81 6.64
CA VAL A 92 9.63 7.04 6.06
C VAL A 92 8.84 8.28 6.50
N THR A 93 9.53 9.36 6.85
CA THR A 93 8.90 10.63 7.23
C THR A 93 8.39 11.38 6.00
N VAL A 94 7.07 11.44 5.80
CA VAL A 94 6.43 12.09 4.64
C VAL A 94 5.22 12.89 5.10
N ASN A 95 5.34 14.22 5.17
CA ASN A 95 4.19 15.11 5.51
C ASN A 95 3.82 16.04 4.36
N THR A 96 4.71 16.19 3.37
CA THR A 96 4.50 17.11 2.25
C THR A 96 4.65 16.42 0.90
N ILE A 97 4.17 17.09 -0.15
CA ILE A 97 4.42 16.65 -1.53
C ILE A 97 5.91 16.75 -1.89
N GLU A 98 6.67 17.66 -1.29
CA GLU A 98 8.12 17.77 -1.46
C GLU A 98 8.85 16.55 -0.87
N ASP A 99 8.37 16.01 0.25
CA ASP A 99 8.90 14.76 0.82
C ASP A 99 8.58 13.56 -0.06
N MET A 100 7.34 13.48 -0.58
CA MET A 100 6.96 12.44 -1.53
C MET A 100 7.78 12.53 -2.82
N ALA A 101 8.04 13.75 -3.32
CA ALA A 101 8.88 13.98 -4.49
C ALA A 101 10.31 13.46 -4.27
N LYS A 102 10.89 13.68 -3.08
CA LYS A 102 12.20 13.12 -2.72
C LYS A 102 12.16 11.60 -2.62
N CYS A 103 11.13 11.03 -2.00
CA CYS A 103 10.97 9.57 -1.88
C CYS A 103 10.98 8.87 -3.25
N LEU A 104 10.32 9.49 -4.23
CA LEU A 104 10.08 8.93 -5.56
C LEU A 104 10.93 9.59 -6.66
N ASP A 105 11.99 10.30 -6.29
CA ASP A 105 12.87 10.94 -7.27
C ASP A 105 13.54 9.90 -8.18
N GLY A 106 13.47 10.13 -9.49
CA GLY A 106 13.95 9.21 -10.52
C GLY A 106 13.18 7.89 -10.64
N ILE A 107 12.04 7.72 -9.96
CA ILE A 107 11.21 6.51 -10.02
C ILE A 107 10.13 6.67 -11.10
N PRO A 108 9.98 5.73 -12.06
CA PRO A 108 9.03 5.87 -13.16
C PRO A 108 7.59 5.55 -12.72
N LEU A 109 6.86 6.59 -12.29
CA LEU A 109 5.50 6.49 -11.73
C LEU A 109 4.46 5.83 -12.65
N ASP A 110 4.70 5.84 -13.97
CA ASP A 110 3.79 5.34 -15.01
C ASP A 110 3.97 3.84 -15.33
N SER A 111 4.92 3.18 -14.67
CA SER A 111 5.27 1.78 -14.90
C SER A 111 5.43 0.98 -13.61
N ILE A 112 5.88 1.60 -12.52
CA ILE A 112 5.97 0.93 -11.23
C ILE A 112 4.64 0.98 -10.49
N SER A 113 4.23 -0.16 -9.93
CA SER A 113 3.05 -0.19 -9.09
C SER A 113 3.39 0.25 -7.66
N ILE A 114 2.69 1.27 -7.14
CA ILE A 114 2.97 1.87 -5.82
C ILE A 114 1.88 1.48 -4.81
N GLY A 115 2.28 0.80 -3.76
CA GLY A 115 1.46 0.52 -2.57
C GLY A 115 1.74 1.60 -1.54
N LEU A 116 0.70 2.21 -0.99
CA LEU A 116 0.80 3.21 0.08
C LEU A 116 0.13 2.61 1.31
N ASN A 117 0.87 2.35 2.39
CA ASN A 117 0.29 1.85 3.64
C ASN A 117 -0.20 3.04 4.49
N ASP A 118 -1.17 3.77 3.96
CA ASP A 118 -1.72 4.98 4.56
C ASP A 118 -2.97 4.65 5.41
N PRO A 119 -2.92 4.78 6.74
CA PRO A 119 -4.15 4.64 7.53
C PRO A 119 -5.04 5.88 7.41
N SER A 120 -4.49 7.02 6.98
CA SER A 120 -5.26 8.22 6.73
C SER A 120 -5.91 8.11 5.34
N PRO A 121 -7.20 8.42 5.20
CA PRO A 121 -7.82 8.34 3.90
C PRO A 121 -7.23 9.42 2.98
N PHE A 122 -6.55 8.98 1.93
CA PHE A 122 -6.16 9.74 0.74
C PHE A 122 -4.96 10.69 0.84
N THR A 123 -4.31 10.88 1.98
CA THR A 123 -3.20 11.86 2.11
C THR A 123 -2.02 11.51 1.21
N LEU A 124 -1.45 10.31 1.36
CA LEU A 124 -0.32 9.88 0.54
C LEU A 124 -0.73 9.69 -0.93
N LEU A 125 -1.97 9.25 -1.17
CA LEU A 125 -2.51 9.16 -2.53
C LEU A 125 -2.58 10.54 -3.21
N ALA A 126 -3.01 11.57 -2.48
CA ALA A 126 -3.06 12.94 -2.98
C ALA A 126 -1.66 13.45 -3.31
N PHE A 127 -0.65 13.14 -2.49
CA PHE A 127 0.74 13.48 -2.79
C PHE A 127 1.24 12.79 -4.06
N VAL A 128 0.98 11.48 -4.24
CA VAL A 128 1.36 10.76 -5.47
C VAL A 128 0.63 11.32 -6.69
N ALA A 129 -0.67 11.58 -6.60
CA ALA A 129 -1.46 12.12 -7.72
C ALA A 129 -1.02 13.54 -8.11
N ALA A 130 -0.72 14.38 -7.12
CA ALA A 130 -0.21 15.72 -7.35
C ALA A 130 1.23 15.70 -7.90
N LEU A 131 2.08 14.78 -7.45
CA LEU A 131 3.42 14.57 -7.99
C LEU A 131 3.35 14.08 -9.45
N ALA A 132 2.48 13.13 -9.76
CA ALA A 132 2.24 12.67 -11.12
C ALA A 132 1.83 13.83 -12.04
N ARG A 133 0.94 14.70 -11.57
CA ARG A 133 0.56 15.93 -12.29
C ARG A 133 1.75 16.86 -12.51
N ARG A 134 2.61 17.08 -11.50
CA ARG A 134 3.84 17.89 -11.63
C ARG A 134 4.82 17.31 -12.66
N GLN A 135 4.87 15.99 -12.80
CA GLN A 135 5.74 15.28 -13.74
C GLN A 135 5.10 15.04 -15.13
N GLY A 136 3.86 15.49 -15.34
CA GLY A 136 3.14 15.27 -16.60
C GLY A 136 2.69 13.82 -16.83
N VAL A 137 2.68 12.98 -15.79
CA VAL A 137 2.21 11.60 -15.85
C VAL A 137 0.68 11.57 -15.74
N PRO A 138 -0.05 11.06 -16.75
CA PRO A 138 -1.51 10.97 -16.67
C PRO A 138 -1.93 9.98 -15.57
N TRP A 139 -2.94 10.35 -14.77
CA TRP A 139 -3.42 9.51 -13.67
C TRP A 139 -3.88 8.12 -14.11
N SER A 140 -4.34 7.96 -15.35
CA SER A 140 -4.71 6.66 -15.94
C SER A 140 -3.55 5.67 -16.05
N ARG A 141 -2.30 6.13 -15.95
CA ARG A 141 -1.10 5.28 -15.96
C ARG A 141 -0.54 5.00 -14.57
N ILE A 142 -1.07 5.65 -13.54
CA ILE A 142 -0.68 5.36 -12.16
C ILE A 142 -1.34 4.06 -11.74
N THR A 143 -0.53 3.07 -11.42
CA THR A 143 -1.01 1.78 -10.91
C THR A 143 -0.57 1.60 -9.47
N GLY A 144 -1.43 1.04 -8.63
CA GLY A 144 -1.11 0.98 -7.22
C GLY A 144 -2.27 0.62 -6.34
N THR A 145 -2.02 0.70 -5.05
CA THR A 145 -2.99 0.47 -4.00
C THR A 145 -2.75 1.50 -2.92
N SER A 146 -3.73 2.35 -2.65
CA SER A 146 -3.74 3.09 -1.39
C SER A 146 -4.38 2.15 -0.36
N ASN A 147 -3.54 1.40 0.35
CA ASN A 147 -3.98 0.68 1.54
C ASN A 147 -4.33 1.73 2.60
N GLN A 148 -5.43 1.68 3.33
CA GLN A 148 -6.77 1.14 3.05
C GLN A 148 -7.73 2.09 3.77
N SER A 149 -8.85 2.47 3.15
CA SER A 149 -10.01 2.99 3.91
C SER A 149 -10.63 1.93 4.85
N ASP A 150 -9.88 0.88 5.21
CA ASP A 150 -10.25 -0.16 6.17
C ASP A 150 -9.94 0.32 7.59
N TYR A 151 -10.62 1.39 7.98
CA TYR A 151 -10.54 1.90 9.34
C TYR A 151 -11.02 0.85 10.38
N ILE A 152 -11.75 -0.18 9.96
CA ILE A 152 -12.33 -1.20 10.83
C ILE A 152 -11.23 -2.12 11.35
N SER A 153 -10.35 -2.65 10.50
CA SER A 153 -9.23 -3.48 10.97
C SER A 153 -8.24 -2.67 11.82
N HIS A 154 -8.08 -1.38 11.51
CA HIS A 154 -7.28 -0.46 12.32
C HIS A 154 -7.85 -0.27 13.74
N PHE A 155 -9.17 -0.21 13.87
CA PHE A 155 -9.86 -0.17 15.16
C PHE A 155 -9.80 -1.50 15.92
N VAL A 156 -10.09 -2.61 15.25
CA VAL A 156 -10.27 -3.93 15.89
C VAL A 156 -8.94 -4.60 16.24
N ALA A 157 -7.93 -4.51 15.39
CA ALA A 157 -6.72 -5.33 15.50
C ALA A 157 -5.42 -4.51 15.61
N ASN A 158 -5.25 -3.47 14.78
CA ASN A 158 -3.98 -2.73 14.80
C ASN A 158 -3.87 -1.80 16.02
N HIS A 159 -5.00 -1.51 16.71
CA HIS A 159 -5.09 -0.57 17.82
C HIS A 159 -4.41 0.78 17.52
N GLN A 160 -4.42 1.17 16.24
CA GLN A 160 -3.73 2.33 15.73
C GLN A 160 -4.73 3.20 14.97
N SER A 161 -4.69 4.49 15.29
CA SER A 161 -5.11 5.61 14.43
C SER A 161 -6.53 5.53 13.85
N TRP A 162 -7.50 5.87 14.69
CA TRP A 162 -8.83 6.34 14.27
C TRP A 162 -8.98 7.79 14.77
N ARG A 163 -9.28 8.75 13.88
CA ARG A 163 -9.45 10.18 14.22
C ARG A 163 -10.91 10.67 14.32
N GLY A 164 -11.90 9.79 14.18
CA GLY A 164 -13.31 10.13 14.47
C GLY A 164 -13.73 9.78 15.91
N PRO A 165 -14.88 10.22 16.39
CA PRO A 165 -15.51 9.54 17.52
C PRO A 165 -15.98 8.13 17.09
N PRO A 166 -16.02 7.14 17.99
CA PRO A 166 -16.88 5.99 17.77
C PRO A 166 -18.31 6.53 17.57
N LEU A 167 -19.01 6.04 16.55
CA LEU A 167 -20.41 6.38 16.28
C LEU A 167 -21.20 6.44 17.61
N GLY A 168 -21.53 7.67 18.05
CA GLY A 168 -22.40 7.90 19.21
C GLY A 168 -21.80 8.48 20.49
N LYS A 169 -20.57 9.01 20.54
CA LYS A 169 -20.15 9.83 21.70
C LYS A 169 -19.76 11.27 21.31
N PRO A 170 -20.49 12.29 21.79
CA PRO A 170 -20.06 13.68 21.66
C PRO A 170 -18.83 13.92 22.55
N HIS A 171 -17.84 14.62 22.00
CA HIS A 171 -16.64 15.02 22.73
C HIS A 171 -17.01 16.09 23.79
N CYS A 172 -16.58 15.87 25.03
CA CYS A 172 -16.38 16.93 26.02
C CYS A 172 -14.97 17.50 25.88
#